data_AF-Q4N609-F1
#
_entry.id   AF-Q4N609-F1
#
_cell.length_a   1.000
_cell.length_b   1.000
_cell.length_c   1.000
_cell.angle_alpha   90.00
_cell.angle_beta   90.00
_cell.angle_gamma   90.00
#
_symmetry.space_group_name_H-M   'P 1'
#
loop_
_entity.id
_entity.type
_entity.pdbx_description
1 polymer ?
#
loop_
_entity_poly.entity_id
_entity_poly.type
_entity_poly.pdbx_seq_one_letter_code
_entity_poly.pdbx_strand_id
1 'polypeptide(L)'
;MLETETVNSYGYTEAPGNNFFDSENLKCLKAPLTSPAFNNFSTHMETSAARLEETLELLNLRYQTLFFLASAALVTSSVFSVTKTFGFSTLPGLLLSLFLLTNSLLVMVLDIPGTPRWAAKYRRHIRKNMRFLTRLTGKSLWLAVLGASNMVTLKSNRKVGALRFLFGTLTSLFVFAVAVTGFAIAVRKSFRLEKARNVVKDASKGAYIDVFRKYALSDPEHGMQFEEFNRLCSDYTSGRLQFDIVDLYIIFNVLDEHQKCAVNEREFYEWLAGSLVFL
;
A
#
# COMPACT_ATOMS: atom_id res chain seq x y z
N MET A 1 -25.78 -35.52 54.48
CA MET A 1 -26.38 -36.64 53.74
C MET A 1 -26.49 -36.16 52.30
N LEU A 2 -25.55 -36.50 51.39
CA LEU A 2 -25.35 -37.82 50.76
C LEU A 2 -26.72 -38.35 50.28
N GLU A 3 -27.01 -38.53 49.00
CA GLU A 3 -26.27 -39.30 47.99
C GLU A 3 -26.94 -39.06 46.61
N THR A 4 -26.18 -38.74 45.56
CA THR A 4 -25.80 -39.59 44.38
C THR A 4 -26.86 -39.73 43.28
N GLU A 5 -26.50 -39.30 42.06
CA GLU A 5 -26.43 -40.12 40.83
C GLU A 5 -27.78 -40.18 40.08
N THR A 6 -27.92 -40.18 38.75
CA THR A 6 -27.06 -40.67 37.66
C THR A 6 -27.31 -39.86 36.37
N VAL A 7 -26.19 -39.62 35.69
CA VAL A 7 -26.00 -39.42 34.24
C VAL A 7 -26.92 -40.32 33.39
N ASN A 8 -27.45 -39.80 32.27
CA ASN A 8 -27.51 -40.61 31.06
C ASN A 8 -27.28 -39.78 29.79
N SER A 9 -26.15 -40.15 29.18
CA SER A 9 -25.57 -39.71 27.92
C SER A 9 -26.40 -40.19 26.73
N TYR A 10 -26.58 -39.34 25.73
CA TYR A 10 -26.66 -39.80 24.34
C TYR A 10 -25.61 -39.04 23.54
N GLY A 11 -24.62 -39.81 23.10
CA GLY A 11 -23.38 -39.32 22.52
C GLY A 11 -23.54 -38.80 21.10
N TYR A 12 -22.92 -37.64 20.87
CA TYR A 12 -22.13 -37.41 19.68
C TYR A 12 -20.68 -37.29 20.13
N THR A 13 -19.84 -38.21 19.66
CA THR A 13 -18.38 -38.18 19.86
C THR A 13 -17.80 -37.05 19.02
N GLU A 14 -17.65 -35.87 19.59
CA GLU A 14 -16.78 -34.82 19.05
C GLU A 14 -15.33 -35.17 19.39
N ALA A 15 -14.52 -35.38 18.35
CA ALA A 15 -13.07 -35.38 18.49
C ALA A 15 -12.62 -34.07 19.17
N PRO A 16 -11.51 -34.04 19.94
CA PRO A 16 -11.01 -32.81 20.54
C PRO A 16 -10.57 -31.84 19.44
N GLY A 17 -11.54 -31.07 18.94
CA GLY A 17 -11.33 -29.93 18.07
C GLY A 17 -10.85 -28.79 18.95
N ASN A 18 -9.66 -28.28 18.64
CA ASN A 18 -9.15 -27.03 19.18
C ASN A 18 -10.27 -25.98 19.18
N ASN A 19 -10.65 -25.52 20.36
CA ASN A 19 -11.52 -24.37 20.50
C ASN A 19 -10.90 -23.21 19.71
N PHE A 20 -11.61 -22.72 18.71
CA PHE A 20 -11.16 -21.65 17.82
C PHE A 20 -10.98 -20.28 18.54
N PHE A 21 -11.21 -20.25 19.85
CA PHE A 21 -11.04 -19.12 20.75
C PHE A 21 -10.13 -19.45 21.94
N ASP A 22 -9.04 -20.21 21.71
CA ASP A 22 -7.95 -20.22 22.68
C ASP A 22 -7.27 -18.86 22.74
N SER A 23 -7.60 -18.13 23.81
CA SER A 23 -7.04 -16.83 24.19
C SER A 23 -5.52 -16.83 24.39
N GLU A 24 -4.87 -18.01 24.41
CA GLU A 24 -3.41 -18.14 24.42
C GLU A 24 -2.75 -17.84 23.06
N ASN A 25 -3.40 -18.15 21.94
CA ASN A 25 -2.86 -17.83 20.60
C ASN A 25 -2.92 -16.33 20.28
N LEU A 26 -3.79 -15.56 20.96
CA LEU A 26 -3.82 -14.10 20.82
C LEU A 26 -2.62 -13.39 21.47
N LYS A 27 -1.91 -14.04 22.39
CA LYS A 27 -0.67 -13.49 22.97
C LYS A 27 0.48 -13.53 21.95
N CYS A 28 0.46 -14.47 21.00
CA CYS A 28 1.43 -14.51 19.90
C CYS A 28 1.23 -13.39 18.86
N LEU A 29 0.02 -12.81 18.81
CA LEU A 29 -0.33 -11.66 17.95
C LEU A 29 -0.14 -10.30 18.64
N LYS A 30 0.17 -10.29 19.94
CA LYS A 30 0.64 -9.14 20.70
C LYS A 30 2.13 -9.27 21.01
N ALA A 31 2.93 -9.65 20.01
CA ALA A 31 4.35 -9.35 20.08
C ALA A 31 4.46 -7.82 20.22
N PRO A 32 5.03 -7.29 21.30
CA PRO A 32 5.27 -5.86 21.36
C PRO A 32 6.20 -5.53 20.20
N LEU A 33 5.93 -4.41 19.50
CA LEU A 33 6.75 -3.84 18.42
C LEU A 33 8.19 -3.46 18.87
N THR A 34 8.62 -3.96 20.02
CA THR A 34 9.92 -3.78 20.67
C THR A 34 10.73 -5.09 20.72
N SER A 35 10.42 -6.08 19.88
CA SER A 35 11.35 -7.20 19.71
C SER A 35 12.63 -6.70 19.02
N PRO A 36 13.83 -7.01 19.54
CA PRO A 36 15.09 -6.56 18.95
C PRO A 36 15.23 -7.03 17.49
N ALA A 37 14.61 -8.16 17.12
CA ALA A 37 14.58 -8.66 15.75
C ALA A 37 13.80 -7.75 14.79
N PHE A 38 12.67 -7.16 15.23
CA PHE A 38 11.89 -6.24 14.38
C PHE A 38 12.61 -4.89 14.21
N ASN A 39 13.30 -4.42 15.25
CA ASN A 39 14.13 -3.22 15.17
C ASN A 39 15.32 -3.41 14.23
N ASN A 40 15.97 -4.58 14.26
CA ASN A 40 17.04 -4.91 13.31
C ASN A 40 16.50 -5.04 11.88
N PHE A 41 15.37 -5.71 11.68
CA PHE A 41 14.77 -5.85 10.35
C PHE A 41 14.33 -4.50 9.75
N SER A 42 13.67 -3.66 10.55
CA SER A 42 13.23 -2.33 10.11
C SER A 42 14.43 -1.43 9.76
N THR A 43 15.49 -1.43 10.56
CA THR A 43 16.71 -0.65 10.27
C THR A 43 17.45 -1.16 9.02
N HIS A 44 17.54 -2.48 8.82
CA HIS A 44 18.10 -3.05 7.59
C HIS A 44 17.29 -2.65 6.36
N MET A 45 15.96 -2.80 6.42
CA MET A 45 15.08 -2.45 5.31
C MET A 45 15.08 -0.94 5.03
N GLU A 46 15.13 -0.10 6.07
CA GLU A 46 15.30 1.34 5.92
C GLU A 46 16.61 1.69 5.21
N THR A 47 17.71 1.01 5.54
CA THR A 47 19.02 1.23 4.91
C THR A 47 19.01 0.78 3.45
N SER A 48 18.44 -0.39 3.15
CA SER A 48 18.34 -0.91 1.79
C SER A 48 17.45 -0.03 0.90
N ALA A 49 16.30 0.40 1.41
CA ALA A 49 15.40 1.29 0.68
C ALA A 49 15.95 2.72 0.56
N ALA A 50 16.81 3.17 1.49
CA ALA A 50 17.58 4.41 1.35
C ALA A 50 18.53 4.37 0.15
N ARG A 51 19.29 3.27 0.03
CA ARG A 51 20.17 3.07 -1.13
C ARG A 51 19.38 3.02 -2.43
N LEU A 52 18.20 2.41 -2.43
CA LEU A 52 17.34 2.40 -3.62
C LEU A 52 16.88 3.81 -4.02
N GLU A 53 16.40 4.62 -3.08
CA GLU A 53 16.02 6.01 -3.38
C GLU A 53 17.23 6.82 -3.86
N GLU A 54 18.39 6.71 -3.20
CA GLU A 54 19.62 7.38 -3.62
C GLU A 54 20.03 6.98 -5.04
N THR A 55 19.98 5.69 -5.38
CA THR A 55 20.27 5.25 -6.76
C THR A 55 19.25 5.77 -7.77
N LEU A 56 17.98 5.91 -7.40
CA LEU A 56 16.94 6.48 -8.27
C LEU A 56 17.15 7.98 -8.49
N GLU A 57 17.54 8.69 -7.44
CA GLU A 57 17.89 10.12 -7.49
C GLU A 57 19.14 10.35 -8.35
N LEU A 58 20.18 9.53 -8.21
CA LEU A 58 21.38 9.57 -9.06
C LEU A 58 21.06 9.34 -10.54
N LEU A 59 20.07 8.50 -10.83
CA LEU A 59 19.57 8.26 -12.19
C LEU A 59 18.57 9.33 -12.67
N ASN A 60 18.24 10.31 -11.82
CA ASN A 60 17.20 11.31 -12.04
C ASN A 60 15.84 10.69 -12.44
N LEU A 61 15.56 9.49 -11.92
CA LEU A 61 14.34 8.73 -12.18
C LEU A 61 13.41 8.81 -10.98
N ARG A 62 12.25 9.45 -11.18
CA ARG A 62 11.20 9.46 -10.16
C ARG A 62 10.53 8.09 -10.11
N TYR A 63 10.19 7.60 -8.91
CA TYR A 63 9.44 6.34 -8.78
C TYR A 63 8.11 6.37 -9.57
N GLN A 64 7.45 7.53 -9.63
CA GLN A 64 6.22 7.72 -10.41
C GLN A 64 6.43 7.44 -11.91
N THR A 65 7.57 7.83 -12.49
CA THR A 65 7.86 7.54 -13.90
C THR A 65 8.11 6.05 -14.13
N LEU A 66 8.73 5.35 -13.16
CA LEU A 66 8.90 3.89 -13.24
C LEU A 66 7.55 3.16 -13.21
N PHE A 67 6.64 3.56 -12.31
CA PHE A 67 5.29 3.00 -12.25
C PHE A 67 4.49 3.26 -13.54
N PHE A 68 4.63 4.44 -14.12
CA PHE A 68 4.03 4.77 -15.41
C PHE A 68 4.57 3.88 -16.53
N LEU A 69 5.89 3.73 -16.64
CA LEU A 69 6.54 2.90 -17.65
C LEU A 69 6.15 1.42 -17.52
N ALA A 70 6.13 0.89 -16.29
CA ALA A 70 5.68 -0.47 -16.01
C ALA A 70 4.22 -0.69 -16.46
N SER A 71 3.34 0.25 -16.13
CA SER A 71 1.93 0.19 -16.53
C SER A 71 1.75 0.32 -18.05
N ALA A 72 2.50 1.20 -18.72
CA ALA A 72 2.46 1.35 -20.17
C ALA A 72 2.94 0.09 -20.90
N ALA A 73 3.99 -0.56 -20.37
CA ALA A 73 4.46 -1.84 -20.89
C ALA A 73 3.40 -2.95 -20.73
N LEU A 74 2.72 -3.01 -19.58
CA LEU A 74 1.59 -3.93 -19.37
C LEU A 74 0.41 -3.65 -20.31
N VAL A 75 0.04 -2.38 -20.52
CA VAL A 75 -1.02 -2.01 -21.47
C VAL A 75 -0.66 -2.52 -22.86
N THR A 76 0.57 -2.30 -23.30
CA THR A 76 1.07 -2.76 -24.60
C THR A 76 0.98 -4.30 -24.72
N SER A 77 1.47 -5.03 -23.71
CA SER A 77 1.35 -6.51 -23.64
C SER A 77 -0.11 -6.99 -23.64
N SER A 78 -0.99 -6.26 -22.97
CA SER A 78 -2.42 -6.58 -22.86
C SER A 78 -3.15 -6.38 -24.18
N VAL A 79 -2.87 -5.30 -24.93
CA VAL A 79 -3.43 -5.06 -26.26
C VAL A 79 -3.05 -6.19 -27.23
N PHE A 80 -1.78 -6.62 -27.20
CA PHE A 80 -1.35 -7.78 -27.97
C PHE A 80 -2.08 -9.08 -27.55
N SER A 81 -2.46 -9.21 -26.28
CA SER A 81 -3.18 -10.39 -25.76
C SER A 81 -4.65 -10.40 -26.15
N VAL A 82 -5.33 -9.24 -26.09
CA VAL A 82 -6.71 -9.08 -26.58
C VAL A 82 -6.81 -9.38 -28.07
N THR A 83 -5.92 -8.83 -28.90
CA THR A 83 -5.93 -9.06 -30.36
C THR A 83 -5.75 -10.53 -30.75
N LYS A 84 -5.04 -11.33 -29.95
CA LYS A 84 -4.86 -12.78 -30.20
C LYS A 84 -5.99 -13.65 -29.66
N THR A 85 -6.66 -13.20 -28.60
CA THR A 85 -7.79 -13.91 -27.99
C THR A 85 -9.14 -13.43 -28.52
N PHE A 86 -9.12 -12.55 -29.54
CA PHE A 86 -10.30 -12.00 -30.19
C PHE A 86 -11.02 -13.11 -30.99
N GLY A 87 -12.01 -13.73 -30.34
CA GLY A 87 -12.83 -14.80 -30.89
C GLY A 87 -13.59 -15.55 -29.80
N PHE A 88 -14.82 -15.98 -30.09
CA PHE A 88 -15.69 -16.68 -29.12
C PHE A 88 -15.13 -18.03 -28.66
N SER A 89 -14.17 -18.62 -29.38
CA SER A 89 -13.55 -19.90 -29.05
C SER A 89 -12.63 -19.87 -27.81
N THR A 90 -12.27 -18.68 -27.31
CA THR A 90 -11.34 -18.52 -26.17
C THR A 90 -11.85 -17.49 -25.16
N LEU A 91 -13.13 -17.58 -24.78
CA LEU A 91 -13.78 -16.66 -23.83
C LEU A 91 -12.99 -16.41 -22.52
N PRO A 92 -12.45 -17.43 -21.82
CA PRO A 92 -11.69 -17.19 -20.59
C PRO A 92 -10.41 -16.36 -20.81
N GLY A 93 -9.71 -16.61 -21.93
CA GLY A 93 -8.51 -15.86 -22.29
C GLY A 93 -8.82 -14.41 -22.68
N LEU A 94 -9.96 -14.18 -23.32
CA LEU A 94 -10.44 -12.84 -23.64
C LEU A 94 -10.80 -12.05 -22.37
N LEU A 95 -11.53 -12.67 -21.43
CA LEU A 95 -11.88 -12.06 -20.15
C LEU A 95 -10.63 -11.66 -19.35
N LEU A 96 -9.65 -12.56 -19.24
CA LEU A 96 -8.40 -12.28 -18.54
C LEU A 96 -7.60 -11.16 -19.24
N SER A 97 -7.56 -11.16 -20.57
CA SER A 97 -6.87 -10.12 -21.35
C SER A 97 -7.54 -8.75 -21.23
N LEU A 98 -8.88 -8.69 -21.20
CA LEU A 98 -9.65 -7.46 -20.96
C LEU A 98 -9.49 -6.96 -19.52
N PHE A 99 -9.49 -7.88 -18.54
CA PHE A 99 -9.20 -7.55 -17.14
C PHE A 99 -7.79 -6.96 -17.00
N LEU A 100 -6.79 -7.57 -17.62
CA LEU A 100 -5.41 -7.05 -17.65
C LEU A 100 -5.34 -5.68 -18.31
N LEU A 101 -5.97 -5.49 -19.47
CA LEU A 101 -5.95 -4.23 -20.21
C LEU A 101 -6.59 -3.10 -19.40
N THR A 102 -7.79 -3.33 -18.87
CA THR A 102 -8.53 -2.33 -18.08
C THR A 102 -7.77 -1.95 -16.82
N ASN A 103 -7.26 -2.91 -16.06
CA ASN A 103 -6.51 -2.63 -14.84
C ASN A 103 -5.14 -1.98 -15.10
N SER A 104 -4.45 -2.36 -16.17
CA SER A 104 -3.18 -1.73 -16.56
C SER A 104 -3.40 -0.27 -16.98
N LEU A 105 -4.51 0.01 -17.69
CA LEU A 105 -4.90 1.38 -18.04
C LEU A 105 -5.24 2.22 -16.80
N LEU A 106 -5.94 1.63 -15.81
CA LEU A 106 -6.25 2.33 -14.55
C LEU A 106 -4.98 2.78 -13.82
N VAL A 107 -3.99 1.88 -13.66
CA VAL A 107 -2.72 2.24 -13.01
C VAL A 107 -1.94 3.25 -13.85
N MET A 108 -1.89 3.08 -15.17
CA MET A 108 -1.22 4.03 -16.07
C MET A 108 -1.79 5.45 -15.94
N VAL A 109 -3.12 5.61 -15.90
CA VAL A 109 -3.78 6.92 -15.74
C VAL A 109 -3.44 7.56 -14.39
N LEU A 110 -3.32 6.75 -13.32
CA LEU A 110 -2.89 7.23 -12.01
C LEU A 110 -1.45 7.76 -12.04
N ASP A 111 -0.55 7.11 -12.79
CA ASP A 111 0.89 7.45 -12.80
C ASP A 111 1.34 8.44 -13.87
N ILE A 112 0.45 8.91 -14.75
CA ILE A 112 0.82 9.88 -15.80
C ILE A 112 1.65 11.07 -15.23
N PRO A 113 2.87 11.32 -15.75
CA PRO A 113 3.61 12.52 -15.38
C PRO A 113 2.92 13.79 -15.92
N GLY A 114 3.05 14.91 -15.22
CA GLY A 114 2.61 16.23 -15.74
C GLY A 114 1.11 16.57 -15.59
N THR A 115 0.35 15.83 -14.78
CA THR A 115 -1.04 16.15 -14.36
C THR A 115 -1.93 16.81 -15.44
N PRO A 116 -2.14 16.19 -16.61
CA PRO A 116 -2.95 16.79 -17.65
C PRO A 116 -4.43 16.87 -17.21
N ARG A 117 -5.14 17.93 -17.63
CA ARG A 117 -6.51 18.25 -17.17
C ARG A 117 -7.52 17.10 -17.39
N TRP A 118 -7.38 16.36 -18.49
CA TRP A 118 -8.26 15.22 -18.78
C TRP A 118 -8.02 14.05 -17.80
N ALA A 119 -6.76 13.75 -17.48
CA ALA A 119 -6.42 12.68 -16.54
C ALA A 119 -6.85 13.02 -15.12
N ALA A 120 -6.88 14.32 -14.76
CA ALA A 120 -7.33 14.76 -13.44
C ALA A 120 -8.76 14.31 -13.11
N LYS A 121 -9.69 14.37 -14.09
CA LYS A 121 -11.07 13.90 -13.92
C LYS A 121 -11.13 12.40 -13.64
N TYR A 122 -10.41 11.60 -14.43
CA TYR A 122 -10.38 10.14 -14.25
C TYR A 122 -9.69 9.73 -12.94
N ARG A 123 -8.58 10.38 -12.57
CA ARG A 123 -7.92 10.17 -11.29
C ARG A 123 -8.86 10.39 -10.12
N ARG A 124 -9.69 11.45 -10.15
CA ARG A 124 -10.68 11.71 -9.10
C ARG A 124 -11.68 10.56 -8.96
N HIS A 125 -12.17 10.02 -10.08
CA HIS A 125 -13.08 8.87 -10.05
C HIS A 125 -12.40 7.61 -9.52
N ILE A 126 -11.18 7.32 -9.95
CA ILE A 126 -10.42 6.15 -9.48
C ILE A 126 -10.13 6.27 -7.99
N ARG A 127 -9.71 7.45 -7.53
CA ARG A 127 -9.43 7.72 -6.11
C ARG A 127 -10.66 7.53 -5.22
N LYS A 128 -11.85 7.89 -5.72
CA LYS A 128 -13.11 7.72 -5.00
C LYS A 128 -13.51 6.24 -4.86
N ASN A 129 -13.31 5.44 -5.91
CA ASN A 129 -13.81 4.06 -5.97
C ASN A 129 -12.77 3.00 -5.57
N MET A 130 -11.48 3.27 -5.73
CA MET A 130 -10.38 2.34 -5.51
C MET A 130 -9.28 2.98 -4.65
N ARG A 131 -9.64 3.32 -3.40
CA ARG A 131 -8.73 4.00 -2.48
C ARG A 131 -7.48 3.21 -2.15
N PHE A 132 -7.52 1.87 -2.19
CA PHE A 132 -6.31 1.06 -2.00
C PHE A 132 -5.27 1.31 -3.12
N LEU A 133 -5.73 1.63 -4.33
CA LEU A 133 -4.88 1.85 -5.51
C LEU A 133 -4.19 3.22 -5.50
N THR A 134 -4.65 4.11 -4.62
CA THR A 134 -4.04 5.43 -4.41
C THR A 134 -2.87 5.34 -3.44
N ARG A 135 -2.89 4.37 -2.51
CA ARG A 135 -1.78 4.08 -1.59
C ARG A 135 -0.61 3.47 -2.36
N LEU A 136 0.61 3.87 -2.04
CA LEU A 136 1.83 3.43 -2.70
C LEU A 136 2.06 1.92 -2.55
N THR A 137 1.81 1.37 -1.36
CA THR A 137 1.82 -0.07 -1.06
C THR A 137 0.78 -0.82 -1.88
N GLY A 138 -0.47 -0.37 -1.86
CA GLY A 138 -1.56 -1.02 -2.59
C GLY A 138 -1.35 -1.00 -4.10
N LYS A 139 -0.81 0.10 -4.63
CA LYS A 139 -0.45 0.23 -6.04
C LYS A 139 0.69 -0.71 -6.45
N SER A 140 1.73 -0.80 -5.62
CA SER A 140 2.87 -1.72 -5.84
C SER A 140 2.42 -3.17 -5.83
N LEU A 141 1.59 -3.55 -4.85
CA LEU A 141 1.02 -4.89 -4.75
C LEU A 141 0.13 -5.22 -5.96
N TRP A 142 -0.70 -4.26 -6.39
CA TRP A 142 -1.54 -4.43 -7.57
C TRP A 142 -0.73 -4.65 -8.84
N LEU A 143 0.36 -3.90 -9.02
CA LEU A 143 1.28 -4.10 -10.14
C LEU A 143 1.97 -5.46 -10.11
N ALA A 144 2.34 -5.98 -8.93
CA ALA A 144 2.85 -7.34 -8.82
C ALA A 144 1.82 -8.38 -9.28
N VAL A 145 0.55 -8.22 -8.88
CA VAL A 145 -0.57 -9.08 -9.33
C VAL A 145 -0.78 -9.00 -10.83
N LEU A 146 -0.74 -7.80 -11.43
CA LEU A 146 -0.87 -7.62 -12.88
C LEU A 146 0.31 -8.22 -13.64
N GLY A 147 1.54 -8.04 -13.14
CA GLY A 147 2.75 -8.65 -13.71
C GLY A 147 2.70 -10.17 -13.72
N ALA A 148 2.24 -10.78 -12.61
CA ALA A 148 2.03 -12.22 -12.51
C ALA A 148 0.89 -12.71 -13.44
N SER A 149 -0.22 -11.99 -13.49
CA SER A 149 -1.36 -12.31 -14.36
C SER A 149 -0.99 -12.26 -15.85
N ASN A 150 -0.14 -11.30 -16.24
CA ASN A 150 0.41 -11.22 -17.60
C ASN A 150 1.25 -12.48 -17.94
N MET A 151 2.06 -12.96 -17.00
CA MET A 151 2.85 -14.19 -17.17
C MET A 151 1.96 -15.42 -17.37
N VAL A 152 0.90 -15.56 -16.55
CA VAL A 152 -0.08 -16.64 -16.67
C VAL A 152 -0.76 -16.59 -18.04
N THR A 153 -1.14 -15.40 -18.49
CA THR A 153 -1.79 -15.19 -19.81
C THR A 153 -0.86 -15.57 -20.97
N LEU A 154 0.44 -15.26 -20.87
CA LEU A 154 1.43 -15.67 -21.87
C LEU A 154 1.60 -17.18 -21.92
N LYS A 155 1.69 -17.84 -20.75
CA LYS A 155 1.86 -19.31 -20.66
C LYS A 155 0.61 -20.07 -21.11
N SER A 156 -0.59 -19.53 -20.84
CA SER A 156 -1.86 -20.16 -21.23
C SER A 156 -2.06 -20.19 -22.74
N ASN A 157 -1.41 -19.30 -23.49
CA ASN A 157 -1.52 -19.24 -24.94
C ASN A 157 -0.55 -20.23 -25.60
N ARG A 158 -1.05 -21.39 -26.06
CA ARG A 158 -0.23 -22.46 -26.67
C ARG A 158 0.49 -22.08 -27.99
N LYS A 159 0.12 -20.96 -28.63
CA LYS A 159 0.66 -20.50 -29.93
C LYS A 159 1.29 -19.10 -29.82
N VAL A 160 2.11 -18.86 -28.81
CA VAL A 160 2.89 -17.61 -28.71
C VAL A 160 4.24 -17.82 -29.39
N GLY A 161 4.58 -16.97 -30.36
CA GLY A 161 5.92 -16.99 -30.97
C GLY A 161 7.00 -16.68 -29.94
N ALA A 162 8.18 -17.30 -30.08
CA ALA A 162 9.28 -17.20 -29.10
C ALA A 162 9.66 -15.75 -28.74
N LEU A 163 9.70 -14.85 -29.72
CA LEU A 163 9.96 -13.43 -29.49
C LEU A 163 8.93 -12.78 -28.57
N ARG A 164 7.64 -13.04 -28.79
CA ARG A 164 6.57 -12.49 -27.96
C ARG A 164 6.61 -13.05 -26.54
N PHE A 165 6.94 -14.33 -26.39
CA PHE A 165 7.12 -14.95 -25.08
C PHE A 165 8.28 -14.29 -24.33
N LEU A 166 9.41 -14.04 -25.01
CA LEU A 166 10.58 -13.38 -24.44
C LEU A 166 10.26 -11.93 -24.03
N PHE A 167 9.69 -11.11 -24.92
CA PHE A 167 9.29 -9.74 -24.60
C PHE A 167 8.25 -9.67 -23.47
N GLY A 168 7.27 -10.58 -23.48
CA GLY A 168 6.26 -10.66 -22.44
C GLY A 168 6.85 -11.04 -21.08
N THR A 169 7.80 -11.98 -21.06
CA THR A 169 8.52 -12.40 -19.86
C THR A 169 9.37 -11.26 -19.30
N LEU A 170 10.14 -10.58 -20.15
CA LEU A 170 10.93 -9.41 -19.76
C LEU A 170 10.05 -8.28 -19.22
N THR A 171 8.89 -8.05 -19.83
CA THR A 171 7.92 -7.05 -19.36
C THR A 171 7.40 -7.42 -17.96
N SER A 172 7.00 -8.67 -17.75
CA SER A 172 6.55 -9.13 -16.43
C SER A 172 7.65 -9.05 -15.37
N LEU A 173 8.90 -9.38 -15.71
CA LEU A 173 10.04 -9.23 -14.79
C LEU A 173 10.31 -7.77 -14.45
N PHE A 174 10.30 -6.88 -15.45
CA PHE A 174 10.46 -5.44 -15.24
C PHE A 174 9.37 -4.88 -14.32
N VAL A 175 8.10 -5.22 -14.58
CA VAL A 175 6.96 -4.81 -13.75
C VAL A 175 7.10 -5.33 -12.33
N PHE A 176 7.52 -6.58 -12.16
CA PHE A 176 7.74 -7.17 -10.84
C PHE A 176 8.87 -6.46 -10.09
N ALA A 177 9.98 -6.14 -10.76
CA ALA A 177 11.07 -5.38 -10.17
C ALA A 177 10.60 -3.98 -9.70
N VAL A 178 9.85 -3.25 -10.55
CA VAL A 178 9.26 -1.96 -10.19
C VAL A 178 8.30 -2.08 -9.00
N ALA A 179 7.47 -3.13 -8.97
CA ALA A 179 6.56 -3.39 -7.87
C ALA A 179 7.30 -3.66 -6.55
N VAL A 180 8.37 -4.45 -6.56
CA VAL A 180 9.18 -4.73 -5.37
C VAL A 180 9.91 -3.47 -4.88
N THR A 181 10.52 -2.71 -5.78
CA THR A 181 11.16 -1.42 -5.44
C THR A 181 10.14 -0.44 -4.85
N GLY A 182 8.98 -0.31 -5.48
CA GLY A 182 7.88 0.52 -5.01
C GLY A 182 7.38 0.12 -3.62
N PHE A 183 7.22 -1.18 -3.39
CA PHE A 183 6.80 -1.72 -2.10
C PHE A 183 7.85 -1.45 -1.02
N ALA A 184 9.13 -1.68 -1.29
CA ALA A 184 10.21 -1.41 -0.34
C ALA A 184 10.28 0.08 0.07
N ILE A 185 10.12 1.00 -0.89
CA ILE A 185 10.04 2.44 -0.64
C ILE A 185 8.83 2.76 0.25
N ALA A 186 7.65 2.21 -0.08
CA ALA A 186 6.43 2.45 0.68
C ALA A 186 6.54 1.97 2.13
N VAL A 187 7.13 0.79 2.35
CA VAL A 187 7.32 0.26 3.71
C VAL A 187 8.32 1.12 4.50
N ARG A 188 9.42 1.57 3.89
CA ARG A 188 10.35 2.50 4.55
C ARG A 188 9.67 3.79 4.97
N LYS A 189 8.89 4.42 4.08
CA LYS A 189 8.17 5.66 4.40
C LYS A 189 7.11 5.42 5.50
N SER A 190 6.46 4.26 5.48
CA SER A 190 5.49 3.85 6.52
C SER A 190 6.17 3.74 7.90
N PHE A 191 7.37 3.15 7.97
CA PHE A 191 8.14 3.07 9.22
C PHE A 191 8.68 4.42 9.70
N ARG A 192 9.10 5.30 8.78
CA ARG A 192 9.47 6.69 9.14
C ARG A 192 8.28 7.43 9.75
N LEU A 193 7.09 7.28 9.17
CA LEU A 193 5.85 7.87 9.71
C LEU A 193 5.49 7.27 11.08
N GLU A 194 5.63 5.95 11.25
CA GLU A 194 5.37 5.27 12.53
C GLU A 194 6.34 5.73 13.63
N LYS A 195 7.61 5.96 13.29
CA LYS A 195 8.58 6.55 14.23
C LYS A 195 8.16 7.95 14.67
N ALA A 196 7.74 8.80 13.73
CA ALA A 196 7.23 10.14 14.06
C ALA A 196 5.99 10.06 14.95
N ARG A 197 5.06 9.18 14.61
CA ARG A 197 3.84 8.91 15.38
C ARG A 197 4.15 8.50 16.81
N ASN A 198 5.07 7.56 17.03
CA ASN A 198 5.42 7.08 18.37
C ASN A 198 6.03 8.19 19.23
N VAL A 199 6.91 9.01 18.66
CA VAL A 199 7.49 10.16 19.39
C VAL A 199 6.42 11.18 19.79
N VAL A 200 5.51 11.52 18.87
CA VAL A 200 4.40 12.44 19.16
C VAL A 200 3.44 11.84 20.20
N LYS A 201 3.15 10.55 20.10
CA LYS A 201 2.29 9.82 21.03
C LYS A 201 2.87 9.79 22.45
N ASP A 202 4.16 9.52 22.57
CA ASP A 202 4.86 9.48 23.86
C ASP A 202 4.96 10.88 24.49
N ALA A 203 5.20 11.91 23.68
CA ALA A 203 5.30 13.29 24.15
C ALA A 203 3.94 13.88 24.57
N SER A 204 2.87 13.51 23.87
CA SER A 204 1.51 14.03 24.11
C SER A 204 0.81 13.40 25.32
N LYS A 205 1.24 12.22 25.79
CA LYS A 205 0.70 11.53 26.98
C LYS A 205 -0.84 11.43 26.99
N GLY A 206 -1.46 11.30 25.81
CA GLY A 206 -2.92 11.20 25.64
C GLY A 206 -3.65 12.52 25.38
N ALA A 207 -2.98 13.68 25.51
CA ALA A 207 -3.53 14.99 25.17
C ALA A 207 -3.42 15.29 23.65
N TYR A 208 -3.92 14.38 22.81
CA TYR A 208 -3.76 14.44 21.35
C TYR A 208 -4.43 15.66 20.73
N ILE A 209 -5.59 16.07 21.27
CA ILE A 209 -6.38 17.20 20.77
C ILE A 209 -5.65 18.52 20.99
N ASP A 210 -5.00 18.69 22.15
CA ASP A 210 -4.25 19.91 22.45
C ASP A 210 -3.03 20.05 21.54
N VAL A 211 -2.39 18.93 21.19
CA VAL A 211 -1.31 18.90 20.21
C VAL A 211 -1.83 19.28 18.83
N PHE A 212 -2.98 18.77 18.40
CA PHE A 212 -3.58 19.15 17.11
C PHE A 212 -3.82 20.66 17.03
N ARG A 213 -4.50 21.23 18.04
CA ARG A 213 -4.87 22.66 18.10
C ARG A 213 -3.66 23.58 18.16
N LYS A 214 -2.54 23.12 18.72
CA LYS A 214 -1.29 23.89 18.75
C LYS A 214 -0.68 24.12 17.36
N TYR A 215 -0.89 23.19 16.43
CA TYR A 215 -0.24 23.21 15.12
C TYR A 215 -1.19 23.54 13.96
N ALA A 216 -2.49 23.25 14.07
CA ALA A 216 -3.49 23.64 13.07
C ALA A 216 -3.89 25.12 13.24
N LEU A 217 -2.98 26.04 12.90
CA LEU A 217 -3.13 27.47 13.16
C LEU A 217 -3.71 28.25 11.98
N SER A 218 -3.43 27.81 10.75
CA SER A 218 -3.72 28.56 9.54
C SER A 218 -5.20 28.50 9.17
N ASP A 219 -5.80 27.31 9.25
CA ASP A 219 -7.23 27.09 9.00
C ASP A 219 -7.78 25.93 9.85
N PRO A 220 -8.26 26.23 11.07
CA PRO A 220 -8.78 25.21 11.98
C PRO A 220 -10.01 24.46 11.44
N GLU A 221 -10.79 25.08 10.54
CA GLU A 221 -11.99 24.47 9.96
C GLU A 221 -11.65 23.50 8.83
N HIS A 222 -10.60 23.78 8.06
CA HIS A 222 -10.12 22.89 6.99
C HIS A 222 -9.25 21.75 7.51
N GLY A 223 -8.55 21.97 8.63
CA GLY A 223 -7.66 21.00 9.25
C GLY A 223 -6.17 21.33 9.05
N MET A 224 -5.31 20.49 9.59
CA MET A 224 -3.86 20.68 9.58
C MET A 224 -3.28 20.49 8.18
N GLN A 225 -2.54 21.50 7.70
CA GLN A 225 -1.93 21.50 6.38
C GLN A 225 -0.57 20.77 6.35
N PHE A 226 -0.02 20.57 5.14
CA PHE A 226 1.26 19.89 4.92
C PHE A 226 2.42 20.49 5.75
N GLU A 227 2.57 21.81 5.72
CA GLU A 227 3.65 22.51 6.40
C GLU A 227 3.50 22.43 7.92
N GLU A 228 2.28 22.52 8.43
CA GLU A 228 1.95 22.42 9.85
C GLU A 228 2.23 21.02 10.39
N PHE A 229 1.84 19.98 9.64
CA PHE A 229 2.13 18.59 9.98
C PHE A 229 3.63 18.30 9.96
N ASN A 230 4.35 18.82 8.96
CA ASN A 230 5.81 18.67 8.87
C ASN A 230 6.52 19.38 10.04
N ARG A 231 6.05 20.58 10.39
CA ARG A 231 6.55 21.33 11.55
C ARG A 231 6.29 20.59 12.85
N LEU A 232 5.10 20.02 13.04
CA LEU A 232 4.79 19.16 14.19
C LEU A 232 5.76 17.99 14.29
N CYS A 233 5.98 17.26 13.19
CA CYS A 233 6.94 16.15 13.18
C CYS A 233 8.36 16.62 13.50
N SER A 234 8.78 17.77 12.95
CA SER A 234 10.10 18.35 13.20
C SER A 234 10.28 18.75 14.66
N ASP A 235 9.29 19.41 15.27
CA ASP A 235 9.41 19.92 16.64
C ASP A 235 9.53 18.77 17.65
N TYR A 236 8.66 17.76 17.54
CA TYR A 236 8.67 16.62 18.46
C TYR A 236 9.86 15.68 18.26
N THR A 237 10.46 15.65 17.07
CA THR A 237 11.66 14.86 16.79
C THR A 237 12.97 15.65 16.90
N SER A 238 12.92 16.90 17.39
CA SER A 238 14.08 17.79 17.48
C SER A 238 14.81 17.96 16.14
N GLY A 239 14.05 18.05 15.04
CA GLY A 239 14.54 18.22 13.67
C GLY A 239 15.01 16.94 12.99
N ARG A 240 14.94 15.77 13.65
CA ARG A 240 15.44 14.51 13.08
C ARG A 240 14.57 13.94 11.98
N LEU A 241 13.25 14.17 12.02
CA LEU A 241 12.31 13.73 11.00
C LEU A 241 11.65 14.94 10.35
N GLN A 242 12.05 15.19 9.12
CA GLN A 242 11.38 16.09 8.20
C GLN A 242 11.02 15.32 6.93
N PHE A 243 9.85 15.61 6.40
CA PHE A 243 9.33 15.02 5.17
C PHE A 243 9.42 16.03 4.03
N ASP A 244 9.84 15.55 2.87
CA ASP A 244 9.77 16.34 1.64
C ASP A 244 8.31 16.48 1.18
N ILE A 245 8.03 17.45 0.31
CA ILE A 245 6.69 17.72 -0.21
C ILE A 245 6.08 16.49 -0.88
N VAL A 246 6.90 15.71 -1.60
CA VAL A 246 6.46 14.49 -2.29
C VAL A 246 6.01 13.42 -1.28
N ASP A 247 6.73 13.30 -0.17
CA ASP A 247 6.42 12.35 0.91
C ASP A 247 5.17 12.76 1.67
N LEU A 248 5.01 14.07 1.92
CA LEU A 248 3.81 14.64 2.52
C LEU A 248 2.55 14.34 1.70
N TYR A 249 2.62 14.44 0.37
CA TYR A 249 1.50 14.04 -0.50
C TYR A 249 1.14 12.56 -0.37
N ILE A 250 2.13 11.67 -0.23
CA ILE A 250 1.88 10.24 -0.02
C ILE A 250 1.22 10.01 1.35
N ILE A 251 1.76 10.64 2.40
CA ILE A 251 1.26 10.54 3.77
C ILE A 251 -0.20 11.01 3.86
N PHE A 252 -0.50 12.20 3.36
CA PHE A 252 -1.85 12.75 3.42
C PHE A 252 -2.82 11.96 2.56
N ASN A 253 -2.41 11.40 1.43
CA ASN A 253 -3.29 10.52 0.65
C ASN A 253 -3.73 9.27 1.43
N VAL A 254 -3.03 8.91 2.52
CA VAL A 254 -3.46 7.87 3.45
C VAL A 254 -4.21 8.44 4.67
N LEU A 255 -3.73 9.53 5.26
CA LEU A 255 -4.30 10.12 6.48
C LEU A 255 -5.58 10.93 6.24
N ASP A 256 -5.67 11.65 5.13
CA ASP A 256 -6.83 12.47 4.75
C ASP A 256 -7.87 11.56 4.10
N GLU A 257 -8.99 11.38 4.79
CA GLU A 257 -10.09 10.55 4.31
C GLU A 257 -10.85 11.18 3.16
N HIS A 258 -10.90 12.51 3.16
CA HIS A 258 -11.77 13.31 2.31
C HIS A 258 -11.03 13.94 1.12
N GLN A 259 -9.71 13.74 1.00
CA GLN A 259 -8.85 14.28 -0.05
C GLN A 259 -8.92 15.81 -0.17
N LYS A 260 -9.01 16.49 0.97
CA LYS A 260 -8.96 17.95 1.12
C LYS A 260 -7.54 18.51 1.18
N CYS A 261 -6.52 17.66 1.17
CA CYS A 261 -5.12 18.00 1.44
C CYS A 261 -4.91 18.59 2.85
N ALA A 262 -5.74 18.18 3.79
CA ALA A 262 -5.70 18.61 5.18
C ALA A 262 -6.14 17.46 6.09
N VAL A 263 -5.54 17.36 7.28
CA VAL A 263 -5.89 16.33 8.28
C VAL A 263 -6.79 16.95 9.34
N ASN A 264 -7.98 16.39 9.52
CA ASN A 264 -8.94 16.84 10.54
C ASN A 264 -8.56 16.32 11.93
N GLU A 265 -9.13 16.93 12.99
CA GLU A 265 -8.88 16.52 14.38
C GLU A 265 -9.15 15.03 14.61
N ARG A 266 -10.24 14.51 14.03
CA ARG A 266 -10.59 13.09 14.09
C ARG A 266 -9.57 12.20 13.39
N GLU A 267 -9.17 12.55 12.16
CA GLU A 267 -8.20 11.77 11.37
C GLU A 267 -6.82 11.76 12.06
N PHE A 268 -6.44 12.88 12.69
CA PHE A 268 -5.24 12.99 13.50
C PHE A 268 -5.29 12.12 14.76
N TYR A 269 -6.43 12.12 15.47
CA TYR A 269 -6.65 11.24 16.61
C TYR A 269 -6.58 9.76 16.20
N GLU A 270 -7.25 9.39 15.11
CA GLU A 270 -7.24 8.03 14.58
C GLU A 270 -5.83 7.60 14.17
N TRP A 271 -5.04 8.50 13.57
CA TRP A 271 -3.62 8.24 13.29
C TRP A 271 -2.82 7.98 14.57
N LEU A 272 -2.93 8.83 15.60
CA LEU A 272 -2.16 8.65 16.85
C LEU A 272 -2.61 7.43 17.66
N ALA A 273 -3.91 7.15 17.72
CA ALA A 273 -4.47 6.05 18.50
C ALA A 273 -4.47 4.69 17.77
N GLY A 274 -4.43 4.69 16.43
CA GLY A 274 -4.70 3.52 15.59
C GLY A 274 -3.57 2.47 15.47
N SER A 275 -3.60 1.69 14.41
CA SER A 275 -2.52 0.75 14.05
C SER A 275 -1.54 1.38 13.07
N LEU A 276 -0.44 0.66 12.78
CA LEU A 276 0.53 1.07 11.77
C LEU A 276 -0.15 1.41 10.43
N VAL A 277 0.23 2.55 9.86
CA VAL A 277 -0.32 3.05 8.60
C VAL A 277 0.59 2.69 7.45
N PHE A 278 0.07 1.88 6.51
CA PHE A 278 0.77 1.54 5.27
C PHE A 278 0.48 2.60 4.19
N LEU A 279 1.54 3.24 3.73
CA LEU A 279 1.53 4.32 2.74
C LEU A 279 1.25 3.86 1.33
#